data_AF-A0A6B2MD82-F1
#
_entry.id   AF-A0A6B2MD82-F1
#
_cell.length_a   1.000
_cell.length_b   1.000
_cell.length_c   1.000
_cell.angle_alpha   90.00
_cell.angle_beta   90.00
_cell.angle_gamma   90.00
#
_symmetry.space_group_name_H-M   'P 1'
#
loop_
_entity.id
_entity.type
_entity.pdbx_description
1 polymer ?
#
loop_
_entity_poly.entity_id
_entity_poly.type
_entity_poly.pdbx_seq_one_letter_code
_entity_poly.pdbx_strand_id
1 'polypeptide(L)'
;MNGLAAKIIAWIVALATCAVVALYVHGLRAERATAQRQRVEAQQALAARDGIIARLRQDAAERAQQQARLDHAQTAIASKLDAIRFENRRLTDENAALRAWADTRLPDDVVRLQASPALTGAGDYVEHVPDGETVHAAEARAADQR
;
A
#
# COMPACT_ATOMS: atom_id res chain seq x y z
N MET A 1 47.35 -7.68 -94.24
CA MET A 1 47.61 -7.99 -92.81
C MET A 1 46.60 -7.28 -91.90
N ASN A 2 45.29 -7.35 -92.19
CA ASN A 2 44.30 -6.43 -91.58
C ASN A 2 43.24 -7.13 -90.72
N GLY A 3 43.00 -8.44 -90.91
CA GLY A 3 41.99 -9.19 -90.15
C GLY A 3 42.40 -9.57 -88.73
N LEU A 4 43.68 -9.80 -88.49
CA LEU A 4 44.21 -10.20 -87.18
C LEU A 4 44.24 -9.01 -86.20
N ALA A 5 44.68 -7.83 -86.68
CA ALA A 5 44.65 -6.59 -85.91
C ALA A 5 43.22 -6.18 -85.51
N ALA A 6 42.26 -6.26 -86.44
CA ALA A 6 40.86 -5.95 -86.16
C ALA A 6 40.25 -6.88 -85.08
N LYS A 7 40.58 -8.18 -85.13
CA LYS A 7 40.16 -9.14 -84.09
C LYS A 7 40.78 -8.85 -82.73
N ILE A 8 42.06 -8.48 -82.68
CA ILE A 8 42.74 -8.12 -81.43
C ILE A 8 42.08 -6.88 -80.81
N ILE A 9 41.78 -5.86 -81.61
CA ILE A 9 41.09 -4.66 -81.13
C ILE A 9 39.70 -5.00 -80.59
N ALA A 10 38.94 -5.84 -81.30
CA ALA A 10 37.62 -6.28 -80.82
C ALA A 10 37.69 -7.03 -79.47
N TRP A 11 38.69 -7.89 -79.29
CA TRP A 11 38.92 -8.58 -78.02
C TRP A 11 39.32 -7.63 -76.89
N ILE A 12 40.15 -6.63 -77.17
CA ILE A 12 40.54 -5.62 -76.18
C ILE A 12 39.32 -4.81 -75.72
N VAL A 13 38.47 -4.39 -76.65
CA VAL A 13 37.23 -3.67 -76.32
C VAL A 13 36.29 -4.54 -75.49
N ALA A 14 36.11 -5.81 -75.87
CA ALA A 14 35.28 -6.74 -75.10
C ALA A 14 35.85 -7.00 -73.70
N LEU A 15 37.17 -7.07 -73.55
CA LEU A 15 37.82 -7.25 -72.26
C LEU A 15 37.69 -5.99 -71.40
N ALA A 16 37.83 -4.81 -72.01
CA ALA A 16 37.66 -3.53 -71.33
C ALA A 16 36.22 -3.33 -70.84
N THR A 17 35.20 -3.68 -71.64
CA THR A 17 33.80 -3.61 -71.19
C THR A 17 33.53 -4.59 -70.05
N CYS A 18 34.03 -5.83 -70.14
CA CYS A 18 33.94 -6.80 -69.04
C CYS A 18 34.63 -6.29 -67.76
N ALA A 19 35.80 -5.65 -67.87
CA ALA A 19 36.50 -5.08 -66.74
C ALA A 19 35.70 -3.95 -66.06
N VAL A 20 35.10 -3.05 -66.84
CA VAL A 20 34.23 -1.98 -66.32
C VAL A 20 33.01 -2.56 -65.60
N VAL A 21 32.35 -3.56 -66.19
CA VAL A 21 31.20 -4.24 -65.56
C VAL A 21 31.62 -4.92 -64.26
N ALA A 22 32.78 -5.59 -64.23
CA ALA A 22 33.28 -6.23 -63.03
C ALA A 22 33.56 -5.23 -61.90
N LEU A 23 34.17 -4.08 -62.21
CA LEU A 23 34.41 -3.01 -61.24
C LEU A 23 33.10 -2.41 -60.72
N TYR A 24 32.13 -2.18 -61.61
CA TYR A 24 30.80 -1.68 -61.24
C TYR A 24 30.07 -2.65 -60.29
N VAL A 25 30.06 -3.93 -60.63
CA VAL A 25 29.47 -4.98 -59.77
C VAL A 25 30.20 -5.07 -58.43
N HIS A 26 31.53 -4.90 -58.41
CA HIS A 26 32.30 -4.90 -57.18
C HIS A 26 31.93 -3.72 -56.27
N GLY A 27 31.79 -2.51 -56.82
CA GLY A 27 31.31 -1.33 -56.09
C GLY A 27 29.91 -1.55 -55.51
N LEU A 28 28.97 -2.06 -56.32
CA LEU A 28 27.61 -2.32 -55.88
C LEU A 28 27.53 -3.40 -54.78
N ARG A 29 28.41 -4.40 -54.83
CA ARG A 29 28.53 -5.41 -53.76
C ARG A 29 29.07 -4.81 -52.47
N ALA A 30 30.03 -3.87 -52.55
CA ALA A 30 30.56 -3.18 -51.38
C ALA A 30 29.50 -2.28 -50.72
N GLU A 31 28.71 -1.54 -51.52
CA GLU A 31 27.58 -0.75 -51.03
C GLU A 31 26.51 -1.62 -50.36
N ARG A 32 26.15 -2.76 -50.96
CA ARG A 32 25.22 -3.70 -50.32
C ARG A 32 25.78 -4.28 -49.03
N ALA A 33 27.07 -4.60 -48.98
CA ALA A 33 27.71 -5.14 -47.79
C ALA A 33 27.71 -4.10 -46.65
N THR A 34 27.98 -2.83 -46.94
CA THR A 34 27.94 -1.76 -45.94
C THR A 34 26.52 -1.48 -45.45
N ALA A 35 25.54 -1.40 -46.36
CA ALA A 35 24.13 -1.25 -45.99
C ALA A 35 23.62 -2.43 -45.14
N GLN A 36 24.03 -3.66 -45.45
CA GLN A 36 23.66 -4.83 -44.67
C GLN A 36 24.27 -4.78 -43.26
N ARG A 37 25.55 -4.36 -43.13
CA ARG A 37 26.19 -4.18 -41.82
C ARG A 37 25.47 -3.13 -40.98
N GLN A 38 25.14 -1.98 -41.56
CA GLN A 38 24.39 -0.93 -40.87
C GLN A 38 23.01 -1.41 -40.40
N ARG A 39 22.31 -2.23 -41.20
CA ARG A 39 21.05 -2.83 -40.79
C ARG A 39 21.21 -3.78 -39.61
N VAL A 40 22.21 -4.65 -39.64
CA VAL A 40 22.49 -5.59 -38.54
C VAL A 40 22.85 -4.82 -37.27
N GLU A 41 23.70 -3.81 -37.36
CA GLU A 41 24.08 -2.97 -36.23
C GLU A 41 22.87 -2.21 -35.65
N ALA A 42 22.03 -1.62 -36.51
CA ALA A 42 20.80 -0.97 -36.09
C ALA A 42 19.85 -1.95 -35.40
N GLN A 43 19.67 -3.16 -35.96
CA GLN A 43 18.84 -4.21 -35.35
C GLN A 43 19.38 -4.64 -33.98
N GLN A 44 20.69 -4.79 -33.84
CA GLN A 44 21.33 -5.11 -32.56
C GLN A 44 21.13 -3.97 -31.54
N ALA A 45 21.28 -2.72 -31.97
CA ALA A 45 21.03 -1.56 -31.13
C ALA A 45 19.56 -1.47 -30.69
N LEU A 46 18.62 -1.77 -31.58
CA LEU A 46 17.19 -1.86 -31.24
C LEU A 46 16.94 -2.98 -30.24
N ALA A 47 17.45 -4.19 -30.48
CA ALA A 47 17.28 -5.32 -29.57
C ALA A 47 17.86 -5.03 -28.16
N ALA A 48 19.02 -4.37 -28.09
CA ALA A 48 19.61 -3.93 -26.83
C ALA A 48 18.71 -2.91 -26.11
N ARG A 49 18.18 -1.93 -26.84
CA ARG A 49 17.24 -0.93 -26.29
C ARG A 49 15.94 -1.58 -25.81
N ASP A 50 15.39 -2.52 -26.58
CA ASP A 50 14.18 -3.24 -26.20
C ASP A 50 14.39 -4.06 -24.92
N GLY A 51 15.56 -4.67 -24.76
CA GLY A 51 15.95 -5.34 -23.51
C GLY A 51 16.01 -4.38 -22.32
N ILE A 52 16.58 -3.18 -22.51
CA ILE A 52 16.61 -2.14 -21.47
C ILE A 52 15.19 -1.67 -21.13
N ILE A 53 14.35 -1.41 -22.13
CA ILE A 53 12.96 -0.97 -21.94
C ILE A 53 12.17 -2.05 -21.19
N ALA A 54 12.35 -3.33 -21.53
CA ALA A 54 11.71 -4.44 -20.82
C ALA A 54 12.10 -4.47 -19.35
N ARG A 55 13.40 -4.32 -19.05
CA ARG A 55 13.89 -4.25 -17.66
C ARG A 55 13.33 -3.04 -16.91
N LEU A 56 13.35 -1.85 -17.52
CA LEU A 56 12.79 -0.64 -16.90
C LEU A 56 11.29 -0.78 -16.62
N ARG A 57 10.54 -1.43 -17.51
CA ARG A 57 9.11 -1.72 -17.28
C ARG A 57 8.90 -2.69 -16.13
N GLN A 58 9.73 -3.73 -16.04
CA GLN A 58 9.68 -4.67 -14.93
C GLN A 58 9.99 -3.96 -13.60
N ASP A 59 11.07 -3.19 -13.54
CA ASP A 59 11.46 -2.43 -12.36
C ASP A 59 10.35 -1.44 -11.94
N ALA A 60 9.71 -0.77 -12.90
CA ALA A 60 8.59 0.14 -12.63
C ALA A 60 7.38 -0.61 -12.06
N ALA A 61 7.05 -1.79 -12.59
CA ALA A 61 5.95 -2.62 -12.08
C ALA A 61 6.24 -3.12 -10.66
N GLU A 62 7.46 -3.57 -10.38
CA GLU A 62 7.88 -4.00 -9.05
C GLU A 62 7.81 -2.84 -8.04
N ARG A 63 8.29 -1.65 -8.42
CA ARG A 63 8.19 -0.44 -7.59
C ARG A 63 6.75 -0.03 -7.32
N ALA A 64 5.87 -0.10 -8.33
CA ALA A 64 4.44 0.20 -8.15
C ALA A 64 3.78 -0.77 -7.15
N GLN A 65 4.13 -2.06 -7.20
CA GLN A 65 3.64 -3.04 -6.22
C GLN A 65 4.19 -2.76 -4.81
N GLN A 66 5.47 -2.40 -4.69
CA GLN A 66 6.06 -2.03 -3.41
C GLN A 66 5.39 -0.78 -2.82
N GLN A 67 5.14 0.24 -3.65
CA GLN A 67 4.44 1.45 -3.23
C GLN A 67 3.02 1.13 -2.74
N ALA A 68 2.26 0.33 -3.49
CA ALA A 68 0.91 -0.07 -3.08
C ALA A 68 0.90 -0.82 -1.74
N ARG A 69 1.91 -1.65 -1.47
CA ARG A 69 2.08 -2.32 -0.17
C ARG A 69 2.39 -1.33 0.95
N LEU A 70 3.26 -0.34 0.70
CA LEU A 70 3.57 0.70 1.66
C LEU A 70 2.35 1.56 1.98
N ASP A 71 1.57 1.94 0.98
CA ASP A 71 0.34 2.74 1.16
C ASP A 71 -0.71 1.97 1.98
N HIS A 72 -0.87 0.67 1.71
CA HIS A 72 -1.72 -0.20 2.51
C HIS A 72 -1.23 -0.31 3.97
N ALA A 73 0.08 -0.49 4.17
CA ALA A 73 0.66 -0.59 5.50
C ALA A 73 0.50 0.72 6.29
N GLN A 74 0.72 1.87 5.65
CA GLN A 74 0.51 3.18 6.25
C GLN A 74 -0.94 3.39 6.66
N THR A 75 -1.88 3.04 5.79
CA THR A 75 -3.32 3.12 6.08
C THR A 75 -3.69 2.23 7.27
N ALA A 76 -3.16 1.00 7.33
CA ALA A 76 -3.39 0.09 8.45
C ALA A 76 -2.75 0.57 9.77
N ILE A 77 -1.59 1.23 9.71
CA ILE A 77 -0.95 1.83 10.88
C ILE A 77 -1.78 3.02 11.37
N ALA A 78 -2.23 3.88 10.46
CA ALA A 78 -3.07 5.03 10.79
C ALA A 78 -4.38 4.59 11.47
N SER A 79 -5.07 3.59 10.92
CA SER A 79 -6.31 3.08 11.52
C SER A 79 -6.09 2.47 12.90
N LYS A 80 -5.00 1.70 13.09
CA LYS A 80 -4.62 1.18 14.41
C LYS A 80 -4.30 2.30 15.39
N LEU A 81 -3.57 3.32 14.96
CA LEU A 81 -3.24 4.46 15.80
C LEU A 81 -4.49 5.22 16.25
N ASP A 82 -5.45 5.43 15.35
CA ASP A 82 -6.71 6.07 15.68
C ASP A 82 -7.56 5.24 16.65
N ALA A 83 -7.60 3.92 16.47
CA ALA A 83 -8.26 3.01 17.40
C ALA A 83 -7.62 3.07 18.80
N ILE A 84 -6.28 3.03 18.88
CA ILE A 84 -5.54 3.14 20.16
C ILE A 84 -5.82 4.49 20.83
N ARG A 85 -5.81 5.58 20.06
CA ARG A 85 -6.09 6.93 20.58
C ARG A 85 -7.52 7.05 21.10
N PHE A 86 -8.49 6.48 20.38
CA PHE A 86 -9.87 6.45 20.82
C PHE A 86 -10.01 5.68 22.14
N GLU A 87 -9.43 4.49 22.23
CA GLU A 87 -9.48 3.66 23.43
C GLU A 87 -8.78 4.33 24.62
N ASN A 88 -7.63 4.95 24.39
CA ASN A 88 -6.92 5.66 25.45
C ASN A 88 -7.72 6.84 26.01
N ARG A 89 -8.42 7.60 25.15
CA ARG A 89 -9.35 8.65 25.60
C ARG A 89 -10.49 8.07 26.41
N ARG A 90 -11.15 7.03 25.91
CA ARG A 90 -12.24 6.34 26.63
C ARG A 90 -11.80 5.89 28.03
N LEU A 91 -10.66 5.21 28.13
CA LEU A 91 -10.10 4.77 29.42
C LEU A 91 -9.75 5.94 30.34
N THR A 92 -9.26 7.05 29.79
CA THR A 92 -8.94 8.25 30.58
C THR A 92 -10.21 8.87 31.16
N ASP A 93 -11.25 9.01 30.34
CA ASP A 93 -12.55 9.57 30.75
C ASP A 93 -13.24 8.67 31.79
N GLU A 94 -13.23 7.35 31.57
CA GLU A 94 -13.76 6.37 32.53
C GLU A 94 -13.00 6.38 33.85
N ASN A 95 -11.67 6.51 33.81
CA ASN A 95 -10.88 6.59 35.03
C ASN A 95 -11.18 7.88 35.82
N ALA A 96 -11.36 9.00 35.13
CA ALA A 96 -11.77 10.25 35.75
C ALA A 96 -13.16 10.15 36.41
N ALA A 97 -14.12 9.54 35.71
CA ALA A 97 -15.46 9.31 36.25
C ALA A 97 -15.45 8.39 37.49
N LEU A 98 -14.66 7.31 37.46
CA LEU A 98 -14.50 6.40 38.59
C LEU A 98 -13.88 7.09 39.81
N ARG A 99 -12.87 7.94 39.61
CA ARG A 99 -12.29 8.74 40.69
C ARG A 99 -13.32 9.70 41.29
N ALA A 100 -14.06 10.42 40.44
CA ALA A 100 -15.11 11.33 40.91
C ALA A 100 -16.20 10.60 41.73
N TRP A 101 -16.59 9.40 41.30
CA TRP A 101 -17.52 8.56 42.06
C TRP A 101 -16.92 8.11 43.40
N ALA A 102 -15.66 7.66 43.41
CA ALA A 102 -14.98 7.22 44.63
C ALA A 102 -14.76 8.36 45.64
N ASP A 103 -14.55 9.59 45.15
CA ASP A 103 -14.39 10.79 45.98
C ASP A 103 -15.74 11.33 46.51
N THR A 104 -16.88 10.81 46.01
CA THR A 104 -18.21 11.19 46.50
C THR A 104 -18.42 10.64 47.92
N ARG A 105 -18.84 11.49 48.87
CA ARG A 105 -19.14 11.04 50.24
C ARG A 105 -20.23 9.97 50.23
N LEU A 106 -20.02 8.92 51.03
CA LEU A 106 -21.04 7.90 51.25
C LEU A 106 -22.27 8.51 51.93
N PRO A 107 -23.48 8.05 51.58
CA PRO A 107 -24.70 8.46 52.28
C PRO A 107 -24.64 8.11 53.77
N ASP A 108 -25.17 8.99 54.61
CA ASP A 108 -25.13 8.84 56.07
C ASP A 108 -25.76 7.54 56.55
N ASP A 109 -26.77 7.01 55.84
CA ASP A 109 -27.41 5.74 56.16
C ASP A 109 -26.45 4.55 56.03
N VAL A 110 -25.58 4.57 55.00
CA VAL A 110 -24.58 3.52 54.78
C VAL A 110 -23.47 3.62 55.82
N VAL A 111 -23.05 4.85 56.16
CA VAL A 111 -22.07 5.09 57.22
C VAL A 111 -22.62 4.63 58.58
N ARG A 112 -23.89 4.95 58.87
CA ARG A 112 -24.58 4.51 60.08
C ARG A 112 -24.67 2.99 60.15
N LEU A 113 -25.03 2.33 59.05
CA LEU A 113 -25.11 0.87 58.97
C LEU A 113 -23.74 0.21 59.17
N GLN A 114 -22.67 0.76 58.59
CA GLN A 114 -21.30 0.25 58.79
C GLN A 114 -20.82 0.44 60.23
N ALA A 115 -21.20 1.55 60.86
CA ALA A 115 -20.87 1.84 62.26
C ALA A 115 -21.75 1.06 63.26
N SER A 116 -22.82 0.39 62.80
CA SER A 116 -23.70 -0.39 63.67
C SER A 116 -22.98 -1.60 64.27
N PRO A 117 -23.28 -1.95 65.54
CA PRO A 117 -22.77 -3.16 66.17
C PRO A 117 -23.13 -4.42 65.39
N ALA A 118 -22.24 -5.42 65.41
CA ALA A 118 -22.52 -6.72 64.81
C ALA A 118 -23.66 -7.41 65.58
N LEU A 119 -24.81 -7.59 64.91
CA LEU A 119 -25.95 -8.31 65.45
C LEU A 119 -25.69 -9.81 65.30
N THR A 120 -25.52 -10.53 66.41
CA THR A 120 -25.11 -11.95 66.43
C THR A 120 -26.29 -12.92 66.58
N GLY A 121 -27.53 -12.42 66.62
CA GLY A 121 -28.73 -13.25 66.70
C GLY A 121 -30.03 -12.48 66.40
N ALA A 122 -31.12 -13.23 66.19
CA ALA A 122 -32.43 -12.66 65.86
C ALA A 122 -33.04 -11.80 66.98
N GLY A 123 -32.68 -12.05 68.24
CA GLY A 123 -33.11 -11.24 69.39
C GLY A 123 -32.56 -9.82 69.33
N ASP A 124 -31.24 -9.69 69.16
CA ASP A 124 -30.56 -8.39 69.05
C ASP A 124 -31.08 -7.56 67.86
N TYR A 125 -31.46 -8.23 66.77
CA TYR A 125 -32.05 -7.57 65.59
C TYR A 125 -33.41 -6.93 65.89
N VAL A 126 -34.31 -7.66 66.57
CA VAL A 126 -35.66 -7.17 66.87
C VAL A 126 -35.63 -5.99 67.84
N GLU A 127 -34.68 -5.94 68.76
CA GLU A 127 -34.52 -4.83 69.71
C GLU A 127 -34.08 -3.51 69.04
N HIS A 128 -33.39 -3.59 67.89
CA HIS A 128 -32.85 -2.43 67.18
C HIS A 128 -33.70 -1.98 65.97
N VAL A 129 -34.79 -2.68 65.65
CA VAL A 129 -35.73 -2.26 64.60
C VAL A 129 -36.67 -1.20 65.19
N PRO A 130 -36.68 0.04 64.67
CA PRO A 130 -37.66 1.04 65.10
C PRO A 130 -39.09 0.55 64.79
N ASP A 131 -40.04 0.79 65.70
CA ASP A 131 -41.47 0.59 65.42
C ASP A 131 -41.81 1.35 64.13
N GLY A 132 -42.28 0.61 63.12
CA GLY A 132 -42.20 1.03 61.72
C GLY A 132 -42.82 2.40 61.42
N GLU A 133 -42.03 3.27 60.80
CA GLU A 133 -42.54 4.41 60.05
C GLU A 133 -43.28 3.88 58.81
N THR A 134 -44.51 4.34 58.57
CA THR A 134 -45.30 3.92 57.40
C THR A 134 -44.60 4.30 56.11
N VAL A 135 -44.24 3.32 55.29
CA VAL A 135 -43.68 3.54 53.95
C VAL A 135 -44.64 4.36 53.09
N HIS A 136 -44.13 5.44 52.48
CA HIS A 136 -44.90 6.25 51.55
C HIS A 136 -45.40 5.40 50.36
N ALA A 137 -46.69 5.53 50.04
CA ALA A 137 -47.30 4.85 48.90
C ALA A 137 -46.60 5.24 47.59
N ALA A 138 -46.32 4.24 46.76
CA ALA A 138 -45.69 4.39 45.45
C ALA A 138 -46.65 4.99 44.41
N GLU A 139 -47.08 6.23 44.59
CA GLU A 139 -47.89 6.95 43.60
C GLU A 139 -47.34 8.37 43.39
N ALA A 140 -46.32 8.51 42.52
CA ALA A 140 -46.10 9.69 41.66
C ALA A 140 -44.74 9.61 40.92
N ARG A 141 -44.55 8.62 40.04
CA ARG A 141 -43.62 8.74 38.89
C ARG A 141 -44.15 7.94 37.70
N ALA A 142 -45.30 8.34 37.18
CA ALA A 142 -45.79 7.92 35.87
C ALA A 142 -46.66 9.02 35.24
N ALA A 143 -46.12 10.22 35.10
CA ALA A 143 -46.60 11.22 34.16
C ALA A 143 -45.45 12.18 33.87
N ASP A 144 -45.28 12.53 32.59
CA ASP A 144 -44.24 13.40 32.01
C ASP A 144 -42.90 12.67 31.73
N GLN A 145 -42.43 12.45 30.50
CA GLN A 145 -42.57 13.21 29.24
C GLN A 145 -42.59 12.27 28.01
N ARG A 146 -43.44 12.63 27.04
CA ARG A 146 -43.33 12.28 25.62
C ARG A 146 -42.57 13.39 24.90
#